data_AF-A0A8R7U2G2-F1
#
_entry.id   AF-A0A8R7U2G2-F1
#
_cell.length_a   1.000
_cell.length_b   1.000
_cell.length_c   1.000
_cell.angle_alpha   90.00
_cell.angle_beta   90.00
_cell.angle_gamma   90.00
#
_symmetry.space_group_name_H-M   'P 1'
#
loop_
_entity.id
_entity.type
_entity.pdbx_description
1 polymer ?
#
loop_
_entity_poly.entity_id
_entity_poly.type
_entity_poly.pdbx_seq_one_letter_code
_entity_poly.pdbx_strand_id
1 'polypeptide(L)'
;MPIQIAASSGRRSHVEILFPFTSPIRAVANWSVEGIIGHEKSRCSISKEESCNKIDDKVAMLKSQGKEAVKRKDYLGASKLYTKVRACILTLIPFLLGCICVNLAHMAHVNQYMYCTD
;
A
#
# COMPACT_ATOMS: atom_id res chain seq x y z
N MET A 1 -12.67 10.00 2.73
CA MET A 1 -12.70 11.37 3.28
C MET A 1 -11.38 12.08 2.99
N PRO A 2 -11.38 13.35 2.56
CA PRO A 2 -10.16 14.10 2.24
C PRO A 2 -9.13 14.12 3.39
N ILE A 3 -9.58 14.29 4.64
CA ILE A 3 -8.69 14.33 5.81
C ILE A 3 -7.96 13.00 6.09
N GLN A 4 -8.63 11.86 5.87
CA GLN A 4 -8.01 10.54 6.01
C GLN A 4 -6.95 10.30 4.93
N ILE A 5 -7.17 10.83 3.72
CA ILE A 5 -6.21 10.74 2.62
C ILE A 5 -4.97 11.61 2.91
N ALA A 6 -5.16 12.81 3.44
CA ALA A 6 -4.06 13.67 3.88
C ALA A 6 -3.22 13.00 4.99
N ALA A 7 -3.91 12.41 5.97
CA ALA A 7 -3.30 11.71 7.09
C ALA A 7 -2.53 10.44 6.67
N SER A 8 -3.11 9.62 5.79
CA SER A 8 -2.44 8.42 5.26
C SER A 8 -1.22 8.75 4.41
N SER A 9 -1.23 9.92 3.75
CA SER A 9 -0.09 10.44 2.98
C SER A 9 1.00 11.07 3.86
N GLY A 10 0.81 11.17 5.18
CA GLY A 10 1.74 11.81 6.10
C GLY A 10 1.82 13.34 5.95
N ARG A 11 0.87 13.98 5.25
CA ARG A 11 0.86 15.42 5.00
C ARG A 11 0.14 16.16 6.12
N ARG A 12 0.85 16.42 7.22
CA ARG A 12 0.32 17.08 8.41
C ARG A 12 -0.35 18.42 8.12
N SER A 13 0.28 19.26 7.29
CA SER A 13 -0.25 20.59 6.92
C SER A 13 -1.66 20.53 6.33
N HIS A 14 -1.93 19.54 5.46
CA HIS A 14 -3.26 19.35 4.89
C HIS A 14 -4.27 18.84 5.91
N VAL A 15 -3.83 18.01 6.88
CA VAL A 15 -4.72 17.57 7.97
C VAL A 15 -5.12 18.78 8.81
N GLU A 16 -4.18 19.66 9.15
CA GLU A 16 -4.45 20.90 9.91
C GLU A 16 -5.39 21.85 9.18
N ILE A 17 -5.22 22.03 7.87
CA ILE A 17 -6.13 22.86 7.05
C ILE A 17 -7.54 22.27 7.01
N LEU A 18 -7.67 20.95 6.87
CA LEU A 18 -8.96 20.28 6.74
C LEU A 18 -9.67 20.08 8.09
N PHE A 19 -8.92 19.98 9.19
CA PHE A 19 -9.42 19.63 10.51
C PHE A 19 -10.60 20.50 10.99
N PRO A 20 -10.58 21.84 10.87
CA PRO A 20 -11.69 22.71 11.27
C PRO A 20 -12.98 22.45 10.46
N PHE A 21 -12.87 21.88 9.26
CA PHE A 21 -13.98 21.67 8.34
C PHE A 21 -14.49 20.23 8.35
N THR A 22 -13.94 19.38 9.24
CA THR A 22 -14.28 17.96 9.29
C THR A 22 -14.79 17.55 10.66
N SER A 23 -15.98 16.99 10.69
CA SER A 23 -16.56 16.40 11.89
C SER A 23 -15.87 15.08 12.26
N PRO A 24 -15.88 14.71 13.56
CA PRO A 24 -15.31 13.45 14.02
C PRO A 24 -15.85 12.23 13.30
N ILE A 25 -14.93 11.36 12.87
CA ILE A 25 -15.24 10.09 12.24
C ILE A 25 -15.21 8.99 13.31
N ARG A 26 -16.28 8.19 13.40
CA ARG A 26 -16.42 7.12 14.41
C ARG A 26 -15.27 6.11 14.47
N ALA A 27 -14.58 5.90 13.34
CA ALA A 27 -13.43 4.99 13.28
C ALA A 27 -12.20 5.51 14.06
N VAL A 28 -12.07 6.82 14.22
CA VAL A 28 -10.92 7.46 14.88
C VAL A 28 -11.31 7.82 16.31
N ALA A 29 -10.82 7.05 17.29
CA ALA A 29 -11.13 7.26 18.70
C ALA A 29 -10.56 8.59 19.26
N ASN A 30 -9.35 8.97 18.83
CA ASN A 30 -8.72 10.24 19.20
C ASN A 30 -8.89 11.25 18.07
N TRP A 31 -9.87 12.16 18.19
CA TRP A 31 -10.11 13.20 17.18
C TRP A 31 -9.18 14.41 17.35
N SER A 32 -7.90 14.18 17.08
CA SER A 32 -6.85 15.22 17.00
C SER A 32 -6.03 15.00 15.74
N VAL A 33 -5.25 16.00 15.31
CA VAL A 33 -4.34 15.86 14.17
C VAL A 33 -3.43 14.63 14.35
N GLU A 34 -2.87 14.44 15.55
CA GLU A 34 -2.06 13.27 15.89
C GLU A 34 -2.86 11.97 15.88
N GLY A 35 -4.06 11.99 16.44
CA GLY A 35 -4.92 10.80 16.50
C GLY A 35 -5.37 10.32 15.12
N ILE A 36 -5.67 11.24 14.20
CA ILE A 36 -6.04 10.92 12.82
C ILE A 36 -4.82 10.38 12.05
N ILE A 37 -3.66 11.04 12.16
CA ILE A 37 -2.41 10.59 11.52
C ILE A 37 -2.01 9.21 12.06
N GLY A 38 -2.05 9.03 13.38
CA GLY A 38 -1.73 7.76 14.04
C GLY A 38 -2.67 6.63 13.62
N HIS A 39 -3.98 6.89 13.57
CA HIS A 39 -4.99 5.91 13.15
C HIS A 39 -4.82 5.48 11.68
N GLU A 40 -4.57 6.42 10.76
CA GLU A 40 -4.37 6.06 9.35
C GLU A 40 -3.02 5.37 9.11
N LYS A 41 -1.96 5.75 9.86
CA LYS A 41 -0.67 5.04 9.84
C LYS A 41 -0.80 3.60 10.33
N SER A 42 -1.52 3.36 11.43
CA SER A 42 -1.69 2.00 11.98
C SER A 42 -2.52 1.09 11.06
N ARG A 43 -3.58 1.62 10.42
CA ARG A 43 -4.31 0.90 9.37
C ARG A 43 -3.39 0.48 8.21
N CYS A 44 -2.46 1.34 7.83
CA CYS A 44 -1.55 1.07 6.73
C CYS A 44 -0.43 0.06 7.14
N SER A 45 0.08 0.12 8.37
CA SER A 45 1.12 -0.80 8.85
C SER A 45 0.61 -2.22 9.06
N ILE A 46 -0.58 -2.40 9.64
CA ILE A 46 -1.20 -3.72 9.85
C ILE A 46 -1.37 -4.47 8.51
N SER A 47 -1.75 -3.75 7.44
CA SER A 47 -1.90 -4.34 6.11
C SER A 47 -0.59 -4.75 5.43
N LYS A 48 0.55 -4.15 5.83
CA LYS A 48 1.86 -4.38 5.23
C LYS A 48 2.59 -5.53 5.91
N GLU A 49 2.62 -5.53 7.23
CA GLU A 49 3.44 -6.47 8.00
C GLU A 49 2.88 -7.90 7.96
N GLU A 50 1.56 -8.05 8.07
CA GLU A 50 0.91 -9.37 8.01
C GLU A 50 0.88 -9.96 6.60
N SER A 51 0.83 -9.09 5.58
CA SER A 51 0.88 -9.49 4.16
C SER A 51 2.30 -9.88 3.73
N CYS A 52 3.31 -9.07 4.08
CA CYS A 52 4.71 -9.31 3.71
C CYS A 52 5.27 -10.58 4.37
N ASN A 53 5.07 -10.77 5.68
CA ASN A 53 5.59 -11.96 6.38
C ASN A 53 5.02 -13.27 5.81
N LYS A 54 3.70 -13.31 5.56
CA LYS A 54 3.04 -14.47 4.94
C LYS A 54 3.48 -14.71 3.50
N ILE A 55 3.82 -13.65 2.77
CA ILE A 55 4.30 -13.74 1.39
C ILE A 55 5.74 -14.24 1.34
N ASP A 56 6.61 -13.79 2.24
CA ASP A 56 8.02 -14.20 2.30
C ASP A 56 8.17 -15.69 2.59
N ASP A 57 7.42 -16.22 3.57
CA ASP A 57 7.37 -17.65 3.87
C ASP A 57 6.90 -18.48 2.66
N LYS A 58 5.86 -18.00 1.97
CA LYS A 58 5.31 -18.66 0.79
C LYS A 58 6.29 -18.62 -0.39
N VAL A 59 6.99 -17.51 -0.59
CA VAL A 59 8.02 -17.35 -1.61
C VAL A 59 9.21 -18.28 -1.32
N ALA A 60 9.65 -18.38 -0.06
CA ALA A 60 10.72 -19.27 0.35
C ALA A 60 10.35 -20.75 0.10
N MET A 61 9.14 -21.15 0.48
CA MET A 61 8.61 -22.49 0.25
C MET A 61 8.57 -22.84 -1.25
N LEU A 62 7.98 -21.97 -2.08
CA LEU A 62 7.87 -22.20 -3.53
C LEU A 62 9.24 -22.22 -4.22
N LYS A 63 10.19 -21.38 -3.79
CA LYS A 63 11.58 -21.41 -4.29
C LYS A 63 12.28 -22.73 -3.94
N SER A 64 12.09 -23.25 -2.72
CA SER A 64 12.61 -24.55 -2.30
C SER A 64 12.04 -25.68 -3.15
N GLN A 65 10.72 -25.71 -3.34
CA GLN A 65 10.05 -26.69 -4.21
C GLN A 65 10.54 -26.59 -5.67
N GLY A 66 10.78 -25.38 -6.17
CA GLY A 66 11.33 -25.17 -7.51
C GLY A 66 12.73 -25.78 -7.66
N LYS A 67 13.61 -25.59 -6.66
CA LYS A 67 14.95 -26.20 -6.64
C LYS A 67 14.89 -27.72 -6.65
N GLU A 68 13.96 -28.32 -5.90
CA GLU A 68 13.77 -29.78 -5.89
C GLU A 68 13.21 -30.31 -7.22
N ALA A 69 12.28 -29.59 -7.86
CA ALA A 69 11.79 -29.95 -9.19
C ALA A 69 12.91 -29.92 -10.25
N VAL A 70 13.81 -28.94 -10.18
CA VAL A 70 15.00 -28.87 -11.05
C VAL A 70 15.91 -30.08 -10.84
N LYS A 71 16.18 -30.49 -9.59
CA LYS A 71 16.98 -31.71 -9.30
C LYS A 71 16.34 -32.97 -9.89
N ARG A 72 15.01 -33.04 -9.91
CA ARG A 72 14.23 -34.14 -10.52
C ARG A 72 14.09 -34.03 -12.04
N LYS A 73 14.70 -33.02 -12.69
CA LYS A 73 14.55 -32.69 -14.12
C LYS A 73 13.11 -32.37 -14.55
N ASP A 74 12.23 -32.05 -13.60
CA ASP A 74 10.89 -31.57 -13.87
C ASP A 74 10.91 -30.05 -14.10
N TYR A 75 11.40 -29.65 -15.27
CA TYR A 75 11.52 -28.25 -15.66
C TYR A 75 10.14 -27.57 -15.82
N LEU A 76 9.12 -28.34 -16.22
CA LEU A 76 7.76 -27.83 -16.36
C LEU A 76 7.16 -27.49 -14.98
N GLY A 77 7.34 -28.39 -14.00
CA GLY A 77 6.96 -28.16 -12.61
C GLY A 77 7.72 -26.99 -11.99
N ALA A 78 9.03 -26.93 -12.19
CA ALA A 78 9.87 -25.83 -11.72
C ALA A 78 9.41 -24.46 -12.28
N SER A 79 9.13 -24.38 -13.58
CA SER A 79 8.65 -23.15 -14.24
C SER A 79 7.32 -22.67 -13.65
N LYS A 80 6.38 -23.58 -13.41
CA LYS A 80 5.10 -23.26 -12.75
C LYS A 80 5.30 -22.71 -11.33
N LEU A 81 6.23 -23.28 -10.57
CA LEU A 81 6.54 -22.84 -9.20
C LEU A 81 7.16 -21.44 -9.17
N TYR A 82 8.15 -21.17 -10.02
CA TYR A 82 8.74 -19.83 -10.13
C TYR A 82 7.75 -18.78 -10.65
N THR A 83 6.81 -19.17 -11.52
CA THR A 83 5.73 -18.29 -11.96
C THR A 83 4.82 -17.90 -10.79
N LYS A 84 4.50 -18.83 -9.88
CA LYS A 84 3.74 -18.54 -8.65
C LYS A 84 4.50 -17.60 -7.71
N VAL A 85 5.82 -17.77 -7.58
CA VAL A 85 6.68 -16.85 -6.83
C VAL A 85 6.59 -15.44 -7.40
N ARG A 86 6.75 -15.32 -8.73
CA ARG A 86 6.62 -14.04 -9.44
C ARG A 86 5.26 -13.40 -9.19
N ALA A 87 4.17 -14.16 -9.28
CA ALA A 87 2.83 -13.66 -8.99
C ALA A 87 2.69 -13.15 -7.54
N CYS A 88 3.22 -13.88 -6.54
CA CYS A 88 3.18 -13.44 -5.14
C CYS A 88 4.01 -12.17 -4.89
N ILE A 89 5.15 -12.01 -5.56
CA ILE A 89 5.95 -10.78 -5.47
C ILE A 89 5.24 -9.62 -6.16
N LEU A 90 4.60 -9.86 -7.31
CA LEU A 90 3.82 -8.86 -8.03
C LEU A 90 2.59 -8.38 -7.22
N THR A 91 2.04 -9.21 -6.32
CA THR A 91 0.96 -8.77 -5.42
C THR A 91 1.42 -7.78 -4.34
N LEU A 92 2.73 -7.64 -4.09
CA LEU A 92 3.28 -6.59 -3.22
C LEU A 92 3.45 -5.25 -3.93
N ILE A 93 3.52 -5.25 -5.27
CA ILE A 93 3.67 -4.05 -6.08
C ILE A 93 2.51 -3.07 -5.86
N PRO A 94 1.22 -3.44 -5.83
CA PRO A 94 0.14 -2.52 -5.47
C PRO A 94 0.12 -2.12 -3.98
N PHE A 95 0.82 -2.81 -3.08
CA PHE A 95 1.00 -2.35 -1.69
C PHE A 95 2.10 -1.29 -1.56
N LEU A 96 3.15 -1.38 -2.38
CA LEU A 96 4.21 -0.37 -2.48
C LEU A 96 3.78 0.82 -3.36
N LEU A 97 3.17 0.54 -4.51
CA LEU A 97 2.55 1.54 -5.37
C LEU A 97 1.23 2.05 -4.83
N GLY A 98 0.49 1.38 -3.95
CA GLY A 98 -0.72 1.93 -3.33
C GLY A 98 -0.43 3.20 -2.53
N CYS A 99 0.78 3.33 -1.97
CA CYS A 99 1.28 4.57 -1.38
C CYS A 99 1.66 5.63 -2.44
N ILE A 100 1.97 5.22 -3.67
CA ILE A 100 2.32 6.08 -4.80
C ILE A 100 1.08 6.48 -5.63
N CYS A 101 0.06 5.63 -5.75
CA CYS A 101 -1.17 5.88 -6.52
C CYS A 101 -1.98 7.03 -5.93
N VAL A 102 -1.96 7.20 -4.60
CA VAL A 102 -2.51 8.39 -3.93
C VAL A 102 -1.72 9.65 -4.28
N ASN A 103 -0.43 9.53 -4.60
CA ASN A 103 0.42 10.64 -5.04
C ASN A 103 0.35 10.92 -6.55
N LEU A 104 0.16 9.91 -7.40
CA LEU A 104 0.10 10.10 -8.85
C LEU A 104 -1.26 10.66 -9.32
N ALA A 105 -2.36 10.31 -8.63
CA ALA A 105 -3.66 10.97 -8.85
C ALA A 105 -3.63 12.46 -8.45
N HIS A 106 -2.74 12.86 -7.52
CA HIS A 106 -2.60 14.25 -7.09
C HIS A 106 -1.82 15.10 -8.12
N MET A 107 -0.89 14.54 -8.90
CA MET A 107 -0.22 15.28 -9.97
C MET A 107 -1.10 15.48 -11.21
N ALA A 108 -2.09 14.60 -11.44
CA ALA A 108 -3.04 14.78 -12.53
C ALA A 108 -4.11 15.84 -12.22
N HIS A 109 -4.54 15.97 -10.96
CA HIS A 109 -5.57 16.94 -10.60
C HIS A 109 -5.02 18.37 -10.41
N VAL A 110 -3.76 18.55 -9.97
CA VAL A 110 -3.15 19.90 -9.86
C VAL A 110 -2.85 20.51 -11.22
N ASN A 111 -2.52 19.70 -12.23
CA ASN A 111 -2.26 20.22 -13.59
C ASN A 111 -3.52 20.64 -14.35
N GLN A 112 -4.72 20.37 -13.84
CA GLN A 112 -5.97 20.88 -14.42
C GLN A 112 -6.47 22.17 -13.73
N TYR A 113 -5.90 22.56 -12.59
CA TYR A 113 -6.21 23.84 -11.93
C TYR A 113 -5.21 24.96 -12.22
N MET A 114 -4.15 24.70 -13.01
CA MET A 114 -3.14 25.71 -13.39
C MET A 114 -3.13 26.05 -14.89
N TYR A 115 -4.24 25.81 -15.60
CA TYR A 115 -4.43 26.28 -16.99
C TYR A 115 -5.80 26.94 -17.24
N CYS A 116 -6.48 27.40 -16.19
CA CYS A 116 -7.67 28.24 -16.31
C CYS A 116 -7.53 29.47 -15.41
N THR A 117 -6.58 30.34 -15.74
CA THR A 117 -6.61 31.76 -15.35
C THR A 117 -6.19 32.57 -16.57
N ASP A 118 -7.14 32.72 -17.49
CA ASP A 118 -7.41 33.93 -18.28
C ASP A 118 -8.82 33.79 -18.89
#